data_AF-A0A6T7YHG7-F1
#
_entry.id   AF-A0A6T7YHG7-F1
#
_cell.length_a   1.000
_cell.length_b   1.000
_cell.length_c   1.000
_cell.angle_alpha   90.00
_cell.angle_beta   90.00
_cell.angle_gamma   90.00
#
_symmetry.space_group_name_H-M   'P 1'
#
loop_
_entity.id
_entity.type
_entity.pdbx_description
1 polymer ?
#
loop_
_entity_poly.entity_id
_entity_poly.type
_entity_poly.pdbx_seq_one_letter_code
_entity_poly.pdbx_strand_id
1 'polypeptide(L)'
;DGLIASADGSGMISLFRLGQDVWDRLVDFPPYDGAMCTALQLRGPQLFCSYSSGHVRIFEVGLSGGHLTCEITAHARCINALEVHPSKPLFATAAEDCCINLWQCEPDGRIALCSTTNVTDALLTGLAFCQDTLAATAYDTPNIYAWTV
;
A
#
# COMPACT_ATOMS: atom_id res chain seq x y z
N ASP A 1 -17.49 -7.92 2.40
CA ASP A 1 -17.80 -6.93 3.45
C ASP A 1 -18.11 -5.52 2.97
N GLY A 2 -18.09 -5.26 1.65
CA GLY A 2 -18.62 -4.01 1.10
C GLY A 2 -17.91 -2.76 1.64
N LEU A 3 -16.61 -2.85 1.93
CA LEU A 3 -15.79 -1.69 2.29
C LEU A 3 -14.99 -1.24 1.08
N ILE A 4 -14.87 0.08 0.91
CA ILE A 4 -13.98 0.70 -0.07
C ILE A 4 -13.29 1.88 0.61
N ALA A 5 -12.01 2.07 0.30
CA ALA A 5 -11.26 3.25 0.67
C ALA A 5 -10.93 4.04 -0.60
N SER A 6 -10.95 5.36 -0.50
CA SER A 6 -10.48 6.26 -1.56
C SER A 6 -9.61 7.35 -0.95
N ALA A 7 -8.65 7.86 -1.71
CA ALA A 7 -7.89 9.04 -1.35
C ALA A 7 -8.13 10.18 -2.35
N ASP A 8 -8.02 11.42 -1.89
CA ASP A 8 -8.04 12.60 -2.76
C ASP A 8 -6.64 13.24 -2.90
N GLY A 9 -6.53 14.26 -3.75
CA GLY A 9 -5.27 14.95 -4.03
C GLY A 9 -4.69 15.72 -2.85
N SER A 10 -5.43 15.90 -1.75
CA SER A 10 -4.91 16.49 -0.50
C SER A 10 -4.25 15.45 0.41
N GLY A 11 -4.40 14.15 0.11
CA GLY A 11 -3.96 13.06 0.98
C GLY A 11 -5.00 12.65 2.01
N MET A 12 -6.21 13.21 1.97
CA MET A 12 -7.34 12.73 2.78
C MET A 12 -7.74 11.34 2.28
N ILE A 13 -7.95 10.41 3.22
CA ILE A 13 -8.46 9.07 2.90
C ILE A 13 -9.84 8.92 3.53
N SER A 14 -10.79 8.40 2.76
CA SER A 14 -12.15 8.18 3.21
C SER A 14 -12.52 6.71 3.07
N LEU A 15 -13.05 6.12 4.14
CA LEU A 15 -13.59 4.77 4.14
C LEU A 15 -15.10 4.82 3.98
N PHE A 16 -15.64 3.97 3.12
CA PHE A 16 -17.06 3.85 2.86
C PHE A 16 -17.53 2.42 3.02
N ARG A 17 -18.82 2.28 3.31
CA ARG A 17 -19.52 1.00 3.34
C ARG A 17 -20.67 1.00 2.33
N LEU A 18 -20.80 -0.11 1.61
CA LEU A 18 -21.93 -0.37 0.74
C LEU A 18 -23.16 -0.61 1.61
N GLY A 19 -24.11 0.32 1.54
CA GLY A 19 -25.48 0.13 1.99
C GLY A 19 -26.27 -0.70 0.98
N GLN A 20 -27.59 -0.48 0.89
CA GLN A 20 -28.41 -1.19 -0.09
C GLN A 20 -28.09 -0.73 -1.52
N ASP A 21 -28.00 0.58 -1.75
CA ASP A 21 -27.79 1.17 -3.08
C ASP A 21 -26.80 2.36 -3.08
N VAL A 22 -26.25 2.72 -1.92
CA VAL A 22 -25.36 3.88 -1.76
C VAL A 22 -24.16 3.55 -0.88
N TRP A 23 -23.08 4.31 -1.06
CA TRP A 23 -21.87 4.20 -0.27
C TRP A 23 -21.90 5.23 0.86
N ASP A 24 -22.07 4.76 2.09
CA ASP A 24 -22.08 5.61 3.28
C ASP A 24 -20.64 5.81 3.77
N ARG A 25 -20.26 7.08 3.98
CA ARG A 25 -18.95 7.42 4.55
C ARG A 25 -18.91 7.02 6.02
N LEU A 26 -17.94 6.19 6.38
CA LEU A 26 -17.73 5.70 7.75
C LEU A 26 -16.76 6.58 8.54
N VAL A 27 -15.58 6.83 7.98
CA VAL A 27 -14.50 7.54 8.66
C VAL A 27 -13.57 8.19 7.66
N ASP A 28 -13.03 9.35 8.04
CA ASP A 28 -11.98 10.05 7.32
C ASP A 28 -10.67 9.97 8.10
N PHE A 29 -9.58 9.72 7.38
CA PHE A 29 -8.21 9.83 7.87
C PHE A 29 -7.61 11.11 7.28
N PRO A 30 -7.23 12.09 8.12
CA PRO A 30 -6.73 13.36 7.65
C PRO A 30 -5.40 13.21 6.90
N PRO A 31 -5.06 14.18 6.02
CA PRO A 31 -3.77 14.22 5.35
C PRO A 31 -2.59 14.00 6.30
N TYR A 32 -1.61 13.25 5.82
CA TYR A 32 -0.39 12.94 6.57
C TYR A 32 0.73 13.87 6.12
N ASP A 33 1.07 14.86 6.94
CA ASP A 33 2.21 15.77 6.74
C ASP A 33 2.28 16.41 5.33
N GLY A 34 1.13 16.71 4.75
CA GLY A 34 1.03 17.25 3.38
C GLY A 34 1.40 16.28 2.26
N ALA A 35 1.71 15.01 2.58
CA ALA A 35 1.99 13.97 1.60
C ALA A 35 0.70 13.43 0.98
N MET A 36 0.73 13.23 -0.34
CA MET A 36 -0.37 12.60 -1.07
C MET A 36 -0.38 11.11 -0.76
N CYS A 37 -1.57 10.52 -0.59
CA CYS A 37 -1.70 9.07 -0.57
C CYS A 37 -1.66 8.54 -2.01
N THR A 38 -0.73 7.63 -2.31
CA THR A 38 -0.44 7.17 -3.67
C THR A 38 -1.08 5.84 -4.01
N ALA A 39 -1.31 4.97 -3.02
CA ALA A 39 -2.02 3.72 -3.20
C ALA A 39 -2.72 3.29 -1.91
N LEU A 40 -3.83 2.56 -2.07
CA LEU A 40 -4.65 1.99 -1.01
C LEU A 40 -4.87 0.50 -1.27
N GLN A 41 -4.69 -0.33 -0.25
CA GLN A 41 -5.02 -1.76 -0.30
C GLN A 41 -5.76 -2.18 0.96
N LEU A 42 -6.86 -2.92 0.80
CA LEU A 42 -7.65 -3.47 1.90
C LEU A 42 -7.45 -4.98 2.00
N ARG A 43 -7.10 -5.46 3.19
CA ARG A 43 -7.03 -6.89 3.50
C ARG A 43 -7.71 -7.17 4.83
N GLY A 44 -8.91 -7.73 4.78
CA GLY A 44 -9.74 -7.89 5.98
C GLY A 44 -9.94 -6.52 6.64
N PRO A 45 -9.60 -6.35 7.93
CA PRO A 45 -9.73 -5.08 8.63
C PRO A 45 -8.50 -4.16 8.44
N GLN A 46 -7.48 -4.55 7.68
CA GLN A 46 -6.28 -3.74 7.51
C GLN A 46 -6.38 -2.89 6.24
N LEU A 47 -6.21 -1.58 6.39
CA LEU A 47 -6.07 -0.61 5.31
C LEU A 47 -4.61 -0.17 5.22
N PHE A 48 -3.94 -0.53 4.13
CA PHE A 48 -2.58 -0.14 3.81
C PHE A 48 -2.60 1.09 2.92
N CYS A 49 -1.82 2.10 3.30
CA CYS A 49 -1.74 3.38 2.61
C CYS A 49 -0.28 3.71 2.34
N SER A 50 0.11 3.90 1.08
CA SER A 50 1.42 4.46 0.74
C SER A 50 1.33 5.95 0.45
N TYR A 51 2.43 6.67 0.64
CA TYR A 51 2.48 8.11 0.48
C TYR A 51 3.63 8.59 -0.40
N SER A 52 3.46 9.78 -0.96
CA SER A 52 4.50 10.47 -1.75
C SER A 52 5.75 10.85 -0.94
N SER A 53 5.66 10.80 0.40
CA SER A 53 6.79 11.02 1.31
C SER A 53 7.70 9.80 1.48
N GLY A 54 7.35 8.63 0.92
CA GLY A 54 8.11 7.39 1.16
C GLY A 54 7.59 6.60 2.37
N HIS A 55 6.54 7.07 3.02
CA HIS A 55 5.95 6.40 4.17
C HIS A 55 4.85 5.41 3.75
N VAL A 56 4.68 4.36 4.56
CA VAL A 56 3.49 3.53 4.58
C VAL A 56 2.83 3.65 5.95
N ARG A 57 1.52 3.83 5.97
CA ARG A 57 0.71 3.75 7.19
C ARG A 57 -0.30 2.62 7.03
N ILE A 58 -0.50 1.87 8.11
CA ILE A 58 -1.49 0.80 8.18
C ILE A 58 -2.49 1.16 9.26
N PHE A 59 -3.77 1.09 8.91
CA PHE A 59 -4.87 1.31 9.82
C PHE A 59 -5.64 0.02 10.02
N GLU A 60 -6.03 -0.25 11.27
CA GLU A 60 -7.07 -1.23 11.54
C GLU A 60 -8.41 -0.50 11.44
N VAL A 61 -9.29 -0.98 10.56
CA VAL A 61 -10.57 -0.37 10.20
C VAL A 61 -11.74 -1.31 10.47
N GLY A 62 -12.84 -0.72 10.92
CA GLY A 62 -14.08 -1.43 11.21
C GLY A 62 -15.27 -0.49 11.29
N LEU A 63 -16.38 -0.99 11.83
CA LEU A 63 -17.63 -0.22 11.92
C LEU A 63 -17.55 0.97 12.88
N SER A 64 -16.65 0.90 13.87
CA SER A 64 -16.39 1.96 14.84
C SER A 64 -15.39 3.01 14.34
N GLY A 65 -14.96 2.94 13.08
CA GLY A 65 -13.95 3.82 12.48
C GLY A 65 -12.62 3.10 12.25
N GLY A 66 -11.52 3.83 12.27
CA GLY A 66 -10.19 3.25 12.10
C GLY A 66 -9.13 3.92 12.96
N HIS A 67 -8.09 3.17 13.29
CA HIS A 67 -6.95 3.68 14.06
C HIS A 67 -5.63 3.23 13.46
N LEU A 68 -4.61 4.08 13.59
CA LEU A 68 -3.27 3.79 13.10
C LEU A 68 -2.64 2.65 13.93
N THR A 69 -2.18 1.61 13.26
CA THR A 69 -1.46 0.49 13.90
C THR A 69 0.01 0.45 13.52
N CYS A 70 0.37 0.98 12.35
CA CYS A 70 1.75 1.01 11.89
C CYS A 70 2.06 2.26 11.07
N GLU A 71 3.27 2.78 11.23
CA GLU A 71 3.88 3.78 10.36
C GLU A 71 5.34 3.40 10.11
N ILE A 72 5.72 3.30 8.84
CA ILE A 72 7.09 2.95 8.43
C ILE A 72 7.60 3.95 7.39
N THR A 73 8.87 4.32 7.51
CA THR A 73 9.62 4.99 6.43
C THR A 73 10.13 3.91 5.48
N ALA A 74 9.30 3.52 4.52
CA ALA A 74 9.57 2.41 3.63
C ALA A 74 10.58 2.76 2.53
N HIS A 75 10.58 4.01 2.07
CA HIS A 75 11.39 4.49 0.95
C HIS A 75 11.91 5.91 1.18
N ALA A 76 12.98 6.28 0.47
CA ALA A 76 13.55 7.63 0.54
C ALA A 76 12.88 8.62 -0.41
N ARG A 77 11.98 8.13 -1.28
CA ARG A 77 11.27 8.88 -2.32
C ARG A 77 9.81 8.42 -2.44
N CYS A 78 9.06 9.04 -3.34
CA CYS A 78 7.65 8.74 -3.57
C CYS A 78 7.42 7.26 -3.86
N ILE A 79 6.50 6.65 -3.10
CA ILE A 79 6.04 5.29 -3.38
C ILE A 79 5.03 5.36 -4.51
N ASN A 80 5.31 4.65 -5.60
CA ASN A 80 4.48 4.63 -6.79
C ASN A 80 3.50 3.45 -6.79
N ALA A 81 3.84 2.37 -6.08
CA ALA A 81 2.97 1.19 -5.98
C ALA A 81 3.09 0.53 -4.60
N LEU A 82 1.95 0.05 -4.10
CA LEU A 82 1.82 -0.78 -2.92
C LEU A 82 0.84 -1.91 -3.23
N GLU A 83 1.24 -3.14 -2.96
CA GLU A 83 0.41 -4.33 -3.17
C GLU A 83 0.47 -5.23 -1.95
N VAL A 84 -0.66 -5.82 -1.55
CA VAL A 84 -0.73 -6.78 -0.44
C VAL A 84 -0.91 -8.18 -1.00
N HIS A 85 -0.12 -9.13 -0.52
CA HIS A 85 -0.21 -10.50 -0.99
C HIS A 85 -1.57 -11.12 -0.62
N PRO A 86 -2.24 -11.86 -1.54
CA PRO A 86 -3.62 -12.32 -1.33
C PRO A 86 -3.81 -13.31 -0.17
N SER A 87 -2.81 -14.15 0.14
CA SER A 87 -2.89 -15.16 1.21
C SER A 87 -1.79 -15.09 2.29
N LYS A 88 -0.51 -14.97 1.91
CA LYS A 88 0.63 -14.80 2.83
C LYS A 88 0.61 -13.44 3.54
N PRO A 89 1.13 -13.29 4.76
CA PRO A 89 1.18 -12.02 5.48
C PRO A 89 2.30 -11.11 4.94
N LEU A 90 2.30 -10.86 3.63
CA LEU A 90 3.29 -10.07 2.92
C LEU A 90 2.63 -8.87 2.25
N PHE A 91 3.39 -7.79 2.09
CA PHE A 91 3.08 -6.71 1.18
C PHE A 91 4.37 -6.19 0.53
N ALA A 92 4.25 -5.55 -0.62
CA ALA A 92 5.37 -5.00 -1.36
C ALA A 92 5.15 -3.53 -1.68
N THR A 93 6.24 -2.78 -1.75
CA THR A 93 6.26 -1.38 -2.14
C THR A 93 7.32 -1.13 -3.19
N ALA A 94 7.04 -0.24 -4.15
CA ALA A 94 7.97 0.21 -5.16
C ALA A 94 7.96 1.73 -5.26
N ALA A 95 9.13 2.34 -5.41
CA ALA A 95 9.29 3.79 -5.34
C ALA A 95 10.26 4.34 -6.38
N GLU A 96 10.30 5.68 -6.48
CA GLU A 96 11.23 6.43 -7.32
C GLU A 96 12.70 6.30 -6.90
N ASP A 97 12.99 5.70 -5.74
CA ASP A 97 14.35 5.37 -5.30
C ASP A 97 14.90 4.08 -5.95
N CYS A 98 14.24 3.60 -7.01
CA CYS A 98 14.59 2.41 -7.79
C CYS A 98 14.57 1.11 -6.97
N CYS A 99 13.95 1.13 -5.79
CA CYS A 99 13.86 -0.05 -4.92
C CYS A 99 12.45 -0.63 -4.89
N ILE A 100 12.40 -1.96 -4.77
CA ILE A 100 11.22 -2.72 -4.39
C ILE A 100 11.52 -3.35 -3.03
N ASN A 101 10.69 -3.04 -2.03
CA ASN A 101 10.79 -3.64 -0.70
C ASN A 101 9.66 -4.65 -0.49
N LEU A 102 10.03 -5.84 -0.02
CA LEU A 102 9.10 -6.87 0.43
C LEU A 102 9.08 -6.87 1.95
N TRP A 103 7.88 -6.83 2.51
CA TRP A 103 7.63 -6.70 3.94
C TRP A 103 6.77 -7.85 4.44
N GLN A 104 6.97 -8.24 5.69
CA GLN A 104 6.15 -9.22 6.39
C GLN A 104 5.40 -8.57 7.56
N CYS A 105 4.11 -8.85 7.64
CA CYS A 105 3.27 -8.56 8.80
C CYS A 105 3.38 -9.72 9.78
N GLU A 106 3.96 -9.47 10.94
CA GLU A 106 4.14 -10.46 11.98
C GLU A 106 2.83 -10.68 12.75
N PRO A 107 2.62 -11.86 13.38
CA PRO A 107 1.41 -12.14 14.14
C PRO A 107 1.13 -11.17 15.29
N ASP A 108 2.16 -10.49 15.80
CA ASP A 108 2.08 -9.47 16.86
C ASP A 108 1.81 -8.05 16.32
N GLY A 109 1.61 -7.90 15.01
CA GLY A 109 1.38 -6.62 14.34
C GLY A 109 2.65 -5.86 13.96
N ARG A 110 3.84 -6.39 14.28
CA ARG A 110 5.11 -5.78 13.85
C ARG A 110 5.29 -5.94 12.34
N ILE A 111 5.88 -4.94 11.70
CA ILE A 111 6.30 -5.03 10.30
C ILE A 111 7.81 -5.28 10.22
N ALA A 112 8.21 -6.26 9.41
CA ALA A 112 9.60 -6.61 9.17
C ALA A 112 9.95 -6.46 7.68
N LEU A 113 11.11 -5.89 7.36
CA LEU A 113 11.65 -5.91 6.01
C LEU A 113 12.22 -7.31 5.70
N CYS A 114 11.70 -7.98 4.68
CA CYS A 114 12.20 -9.28 4.22
C CYS A 114 13.37 -9.12 3.26
N SER A 115 13.21 -8.25 2.26
CA SER A 115 14.20 -8.04 1.22
C SER A 115 14.00 -6.70 0.51
N THR A 116 15.10 -6.16 -0.01
CA THR A 116 15.12 -5.04 -0.94
C THR A 116 15.71 -5.50 -2.27
N THR A 117 15.02 -5.23 -3.36
CA THR A 117 15.52 -5.43 -4.72
C THR A 117 15.72 -4.09 -5.38
N ASN A 118 16.92 -3.84 -5.91
CA ASN A 118 17.20 -2.65 -6.70
C ASN A 118 16.99 -2.97 -8.19
N VAL A 119 16.17 -2.18 -8.87
CA VAL A 119 15.95 -2.25 -10.31
C VAL A 119 16.51 -0.97 -10.91
N THR A 120 17.82 -0.97 -11.17
CA THR A 120 18.53 0.19 -11.71
C THR A 120 17.99 0.58 -13.09
N ASP A 121 18.01 1.88 -13.38
CA ASP A 121 17.61 2.44 -14.68
C ASP A 121 16.17 2.10 -15.10
N ALA A 122 15.26 2.01 -14.11
CA ALA A 122 13.84 1.79 -14.33
C ALA A 122 12.98 2.66 -13.40
N LEU A 123 12.05 3.40 -13.99
CA LEU A 123 11.05 4.17 -13.25
C LEU A 123 9.86 3.29 -12.90
N LEU A 124 9.94 2.60 -11.75
CA LEU A 124 8.92 1.68 -11.25
C LEU A 124 7.56 2.37 -11.08
N THR A 125 6.50 1.74 -11.60
CA THR A 125 5.13 2.32 -11.64
C THR A 125 4.04 1.40 -11.09
N GLY A 126 4.26 0.10 -11.08
CA GLY A 126 3.23 -0.87 -10.72
C GLY A 126 3.79 -2.12 -10.07
N LEU A 127 2.99 -2.72 -9.19
CA LEU A 127 3.25 -4.00 -8.56
C LEU A 127 2.00 -4.87 -8.65
N ALA A 128 2.18 -6.19 -8.76
CA ALA A 128 1.09 -7.15 -8.66
C ALA A 128 1.59 -8.48 -8.10
N PHE A 129 0.88 -9.04 -7.12
CA PHE A 129 1.10 -10.42 -6.69
C PHE A 129 0.28 -11.39 -7.55
N CYS A 130 0.94 -12.45 -8.00
CA CYS A 130 0.30 -13.62 -8.60
C CYS A 130 0.85 -14.87 -7.92
N GLN A 131 0.07 -15.44 -6.99
CA GLN A 131 0.53 -16.52 -6.12
C GLN A 131 1.86 -16.12 -5.45
N ASP A 132 2.89 -16.96 -5.56
CA ASP A 132 4.22 -16.74 -5.00
C ASP A 132 5.12 -15.89 -5.90
N THR A 133 4.57 -15.13 -6.85
CA THR A 133 5.34 -14.25 -7.73
C THR A 133 4.91 -12.80 -7.53
N LEU A 134 5.89 -11.92 -7.30
CA LEU A 134 5.71 -10.48 -7.37
C LEU A 134 6.17 -10.01 -8.75
N ALA A 135 5.30 -9.33 -9.48
CA ALA A 135 5.63 -8.67 -10.74
C ALA A 135 5.73 -7.15 -10.54
N ALA A 136 6.62 -6.50 -11.27
CA ALA A 136 6.76 -5.05 -11.32
C ALA A 136 6.83 -4.53 -12.77
N THR A 137 6.21 -3.38 -12.99
CA THR A 137 6.29 -2.62 -14.25
C THR A 137 7.04 -1.32 -14.03
N ALA A 138 7.63 -0.80 -15.11
CA ALA A 138 8.26 0.51 -15.12
C ALA A 138 7.84 1.30 -16.36
N TYR A 139 7.93 2.63 -16.28
CA TYR A 139 7.44 3.55 -17.31
C TYR A 139 8.32 3.55 -18.57
N ASP A 140 9.63 3.48 -18.38
CA ASP A 140 10.68 3.71 -19.38
C ASP A 140 11.24 2.43 -20.02
N THR A 141 10.63 1.28 -19.71
CA THR A 141 11.05 -0.03 -20.21
C THR A 141 9.83 -0.89 -20.54
N PRO A 142 9.89 -1.71 -21.61
CA PRO A 142 8.79 -2.61 -21.97
C PRO A 142 8.76 -3.89 -21.11
N ASN A 143 9.74 -4.08 -20.22
CA ASN A 143 9.89 -5.31 -19.45
C ASN A 143 8.93 -5.35 -18.25
N ILE A 144 8.43 -6.55 -17.97
CA ILE A 144 7.87 -6.90 -16.66
C ILE A 144 8.95 -7.66 -15.90
N TYR A 145 9.31 -7.15 -14.73
CA TYR A 145 10.25 -7.81 -13.83
C TYR A 145 9.47 -8.70 -12.87
N ALA A 146 10.00 -9.88 -12.53
CA ALA A 146 9.30 -10.81 -11.65
C ALA A 146 10.26 -11.56 -10.72
N TRP A 147 9.81 -11.79 -9.48
CA TRP A 147 10.56 -12.49 -8.45
C TRP A 147 9.64 -13.46 -7.70
N THR A 148 10.19 -14.60 -7.29
CA THR A 148 9.49 -15.52 -6.38
C THR A 148 9.59 -15.00 -4.94
N VAL A 149 8.48 -15.03 -4.20
CA VAL A 149 8.30 -14.50 -2.84
C VAL A 149 7.84 -15.55 -1.83
#